data_AF-A0A2D9E9V9-F1
#
_entry.id   AF-A0A2D9E9V9-F1
#
_cell.length_a   1.000
_cell.length_b   1.000
_cell.length_c   1.000
_cell.angle_alpha   90.00
_cell.angle_beta   90.00
_cell.angle_gamma   90.00
#
_symmetry.space_group_name_H-M   'P 1'
#
loop_
_entity.id
_entity.type
_entity.pdbx_description
1 polymer ?
#
loop_
_entity_poly.entity_id
_entity_poly.type
_entity_poly.pdbx_seq_one_letter_code
_entity_poly.pdbx_strand_id
1 'polypeptide(L)'
;MKKIILPFIVLVAIGCGNDASVETADVIERTVEEINAERGDPCDCINDKIDAVDIFLVEIKDGKYSSSDALNKALETTMDGCIAPFGHREADIAWSESLKGCETYGSIIEAMVTIQDAVNEMKTVEQNEFVEGIDDGANEVLDKLRESAH
;
A
#
# COMPACT_ATOMS: atom_id res chain seq x y z
N MET A 1 -22.37 66.84 -29.20
CA MET A 1 -23.38 66.24 -28.30
C MET A 1 -22.68 65.36 -27.27
N LYS A 2 -23.24 65.24 -26.07
CA LYS A 2 -22.66 64.73 -24.80
C LYS A 2 -22.82 63.20 -24.64
N LYS A 3 -22.05 62.60 -23.70
CA LYS A 3 -22.04 61.22 -23.09
C LYS A 3 -21.00 60.26 -23.73
N ILE A 4 -19.91 59.79 -23.08
CA ILE A 4 -19.61 59.07 -21.82
C ILE A 4 -20.35 57.73 -21.68
N ILE A 5 -19.64 56.58 -21.75
CA ILE A 5 -19.59 55.37 -20.88
C ILE A 5 -18.33 54.54 -21.30
N LEU A 6 -17.17 54.67 -20.63
CA LEU A 6 -16.50 53.78 -19.63
C LEU A 6 -15.98 52.38 -20.10
N PRO A 7 -14.79 51.95 -19.62
CA PRO A 7 -13.91 50.93 -20.21
C PRO A 7 -14.08 49.53 -19.57
N PHE A 8 -13.65 48.49 -20.28
CA PHE A 8 -13.22 47.25 -19.63
C PHE A 8 -11.74 47.03 -19.93
N ILE A 9 -10.93 47.40 -18.93
CA ILE A 9 -9.53 47.04 -18.81
C ILE A 9 -9.51 45.58 -18.35
N VAL A 10 -8.96 44.67 -19.15
CA VAL A 10 -8.43 43.41 -18.62
C VAL A 10 -6.92 43.48 -18.78
N LEU A 11 -6.25 43.48 -17.62
CA LEU A 11 -4.82 43.58 -17.47
C LEU A 11 -4.13 42.42 -18.19
N VAL A 12 -3.17 42.83 -19.02
CA VAL A 12 -2.09 42.02 -19.53
C VAL A 12 -1.10 41.75 -18.39
N ALA A 13 -0.77 40.49 -18.13
CA ALA A 13 0.46 40.11 -17.45
C ALA A 13 1.33 39.34 -18.45
N ILE A 14 2.08 40.08 -19.26
CA ILE A 14 3.26 39.59 -19.97
C ILE A 14 4.33 39.37 -18.90
N GLY A 15 4.56 38.10 -18.56
CA GLY A 15 5.78 37.63 -17.90
C GLY A 15 6.84 37.33 -18.96
N CYS A 16 8.09 37.66 -18.64
CA CYS A 16 9.23 37.78 -19.55
C CYS A 16 9.49 36.57 -20.44
N GLY A 17 9.96 36.87 -21.66
CA GLY A 17 10.37 35.89 -22.64
C GLY A 17 11.54 35.03 -22.21
N ASN A 18 11.49 33.78 -22.67
CA ASN A 18 12.55 33.19 -23.46
C ASN A 18 11.86 32.21 -24.42
N ASP A 19 12.12 32.34 -25.72
CA ASP A 19 11.71 31.36 -26.72
C ASP A 19 12.27 29.99 -26.34
N ALA A 20 11.43 29.18 -25.72
CA ALA A 20 11.57 27.74 -25.70
C ALA A 20 10.23 27.20 -26.19
N SER A 21 10.22 26.81 -27.47
CA SER A 21 9.33 25.76 -27.95
C SER A 21 9.48 24.58 -26.98
N VAL A 22 8.62 24.52 -25.96
CA VAL A 22 8.39 23.28 -25.23
C VAL A 22 7.68 22.41 -26.24
N GLU A 23 8.44 21.58 -26.94
CA GLU A 23 7.90 20.33 -27.45
C GLU A 23 7.26 19.68 -26.22
N THR A 24 5.93 19.76 -26.16
CA THR A 24 5.15 18.87 -25.34
C THR A 24 5.47 17.50 -25.89
N ALA A 25 6.43 16.81 -25.28
CA ALA A 25 6.56 15.38 -25.43
C ALA A 25 5.17 14.83 -25.14
N ASP A 26 4.52 14.27 -26.16
CA ASP A 26 3.29 13.51 -25.98
C ASP A 26 3.60 12.47 -24.91
N VAL A 27 3.11 12.69 -23.69
CA VAL A 27 3.04 11.64 -22.69
C VAL A 27 2.00 10.69 -23.25
N ILE A 28 2.46 9.63 -23.92
CA ILE A 28 1.58 8.57 -24.39
C ILE A 28 0.98 7.95 -23.12
N GLU A 29 -0.25 8.34 -22.81
CA GLU A 29 -1.04 7.75 -21.74
C GLU A 29 -1.32 6.30 -22.13
N ARG A 30 -0.65 5.36 -21.44
CA ARG A 30 -0.78 3.93 -21.71
C ARG A 30 -2.18 3.44 -21.34
N THR A 31 -2.73 2.53 -22.12
CA THR A 31 -4.06 1.97 -21.82
C THR A 31 -3.99 0.95 -20.68
N VAL A 32 -5.16 0.63 -20.10
CA VAL A 32 -5.29 -0.42 -19.07
C VAL A 32 -4.76 -1.76 -19.55
N GLU A 33 -5.05 -2.13 -20.80
CA GLU A 33 -4.60 -3.36 -21.43
C GLU A 33 -3.08 -3.38 -21.58
N GLU A 34 -2.48 -2.26 -22.01
CA GLU A 34 -1.03 -2.17 -22.15
C GLU A 34 -0.33 -2.30 -20.80
N ILE A 35 -0.86 -1.68 -19.74
CA ILE A 35 -0.32 -1.77 -18.37
C ILE A 35 -0.42 -3.20 -17.84
N ASN A 36 -1.59 -3.84 -17.97
CA ASN A 36 -1.79 -5.19 -17.47
C ASN A 36 -1.07 -6.25 -18.32
N ALA A 37 -0.81 -6.00 -19.61
CA ALA A 37 -0.03 -6.92 -20.43
C ALA A 37 1.40 -7.11 -19.91
N GLU A 38 1.99 -6.10 -19.25
CA GLU A 38 3.32 -6.23 -18.62
C GLU A 38 3.34 -7.17 -17.41
N ARG A 39 2.17 -7.46 -16.83
CA ARG A 39 2.03 -8.38 -15.69
C ARG A 39 1.93 -9.85 -16.11
N GLY A 40 1.70 -10.11 -17.40
CA GLY A 40 1.52 -11.46 -17.93
C GLY A 40 0.10 -11.98 -17.77
N ASP A 41 -0.04 -13.31 -17.69
CA ASP A 41 -1.34 -13.96 -17.52
C ASP A 41 -1.76 -13.98 -16.04
N PRO A 42 -2.98 -13.51 -15.71
CA PRO A 42 -3.46 -13.49 -14.32
C PRO A 42 -3.50 -14.88 -13.67
N CYS A 43 -3.88 -15.91 -14.42
CA CYS A 43 -4.05 -17.26 -13.87
C CYS A 43 -2.71 -17.96 -13.69
N ASP A 44 -1.78 -17.82 -14.63
CA ASP A 44 -0.40 -18.29 -14.43
C ASP A 44 0.22 -17.61 -13.21
N CYS A 45 0.02 -16.29 -13.08
CA CYS A 45 0.52 -15.51 -11.97
C CYS A 45 0.10 -16.05 -10.60
N ILE A 46 -1.20 -16.29 -10.40
CA ILE A 46 -1.72 -16.74 -9.11
C ILE A 46 -1.45 -18.24 -8.87
N ASN A 47 -1.41 -19.05 -9.92
CA ASN A 47 -1.01 -20.45 -9.84
C ASN A 47 0.42 -20.60 -9.35
N ASP A 48 1.35 -19.76 -9.83
CA ASP A 48 2.75 -19.78 -9.42
C ASP A 48 2.95 -19.38 -7.94
N LYS A 49 1.93 -18.79 -7.31
CA LYS A 49 2.00 -18.36 -5.90
C LYS A 49 1.47 -19.41 -4.92
N ILE A 50 0.76 -20.44 -5.37
CA ILE A 50 0.07 -21.37 -4.44
C ILE A 50 1.05 -22.08 -3.50
N ASP A 51 2.14 -22.63 -4.05
CA ASP A 51 3.17 -23.33 -3.27
C ASP A 51 3.88 -22.39 -2.30
N ALA A 52 4.15 -21.15 -2.73
CA ALA A 52 4.78 -20.14 -1.89
C ALA A 52 3.86 -19.72 -0.73
N VAL A 53 2.56 -19.59 -0.98
CA VAL A 53 1.55 -19.29 0.05
C VAL A 53 1.38 -20.45 1.02
N ASP A 54 1.38 -21.69 0.55
CA ASP A 54 1.30 -22.87 1.42
C ASP A 54 2.51 -22.96 2.35
N ILE A 55 3.72 -22.74 1.83
CA ILE A 55 4.94 -22.66 2.64
C ILE A 55 4.81 -21.51 3.65
N PHE A 56 4.36 -20.34 3.21
CA PHE A 56 4.19 -19.17 4.07
C PHE A 56 3.24 -19.43 5.24
N LEU A 57 2.12 -20.13 5.00
CA LEU A 57 1.18 -20.53 6.05
C LEU A 57 1.81 -21.49 7.07
N VAL A 58 2.68 -22.40 6.63
CA VAL A 58 3.44 -23.27 7.54
C VAL A 58 4.41 -22.44 8.38
N GLU A 59 5.13 -21.50 7.77
CA GLU A 59 6.07 -20.62 8.46
C GLU A 59 5.40 -19.75 9.54
N ILE A 60 4.17 -19.29 9.30
CA ILE A 60 3.35 -18.60 10.31
C ILE A 60 3.06 -19.53 11.50
N LYS A 61 2.60 -20.76 11.23
CA LYS A 61 2.27 -21.74 12.28
C LYS A 61 3.48 -22.15 13.12
N ASP A 62 4.65 -22.19 12.49
CA ASP A 62 5.93 -22.50 13.15
C ASP A 62 6.51 -21.31 13.92
N GLY A 63 5.83 -20.15 13.93
CA GLY A 63 6.26 -18.97 14.68
C GLY A 63 7.51 -18.30 14.10
N LYS A 64 7.74 -18.42 12.78
CA LYS A 64 8.94 -17.87 12.12
C LYS A 64 9.03 -16.33 12.22
N TYR A 65 7.89 -15.65 12.30
CA TYR A 65 7.84 -14.19 12.33
C TYR A 65 7.70 -13.67 13.76
N SER A 66 8.55 -12.70 14.11
CA SER A 66 8.60 -12.12 15.47
C SER A 66 7.66 -10.93 15.67
N SER A 67 7.07 -10.40 14.60
CA SER A 67 6.20 -9.24 14.65
C SER A 67 5.21 -9.19 13.49
N SER A 68 4.13 -8.44 13.68
CA SER A 68 3.12 -8.14 12.66
C SER A 68 3.73 -7.42 11.44
N ASP A 69 4.70 -6.52 11.66
CA ASP A 69 5.44 -5.84 10.59
C ASP A 69 6.32 -6.82 9.78
N ALA A 70 7.03 -7.73 10.45
CA ALA A 70 7.85 -8.74 9.78
C ALA A 70 7.00 -9.69 8.93
N LEU A 71 5.84 -10.09 9.45
CA LEU A 71 4.90 -10.94 8.73
C LEU A 71 4.33 -10.22 7.49
N ASN A 72 3.91 -8.95 7.63
CA ASN A 72 3.39 -8.17 6.49
C ASN A 72 4.43 -7.98 5.36
N LYS A 73 5.69 -7.70 5.71
CA LYS A 73 6.77 -7.59 4.71
C LYS A 73 7.05 -8.90 3.99
N ALA A 74 7.00 -10.00 4.72
CA ALA A 74 7.20 -11.32 4.13
C ALA A 74 6.00 -11.71 3.23
N LEU A 75 4.79 -11.32 3.59
CA LEU A 75 3.61 -11.47 2.73
C LEU A 75 3.75 -10.69 1.42
N GLU A 76 4.15 -9.42 1.51
CA GLU A 76 4.40 -8.56 0.33
C GLU A 76 5.40 -9.23 -0.61
N THR A 77 6.50 -9.75 -0.05
CA THR A 77 7.52 -10.48 -0.84
C THR A 77 6.97 -11.76 -1.46
N THR A 78 6.16 -12.53 -0.73
CA THR A 78 5.56 -13.78 -1.21
C THR A 78 4.65 -13.50 -2.41
N MET A 79 3.85 -12.44 -2.32
CA MET A 79 2.83 -12.07 -3.30
C MET A 79 3.32 -11.09 -4.37
N ASP A 80 4.60 -10.71 -4.33
CA ASP A 80 5.19 -9.74 -5.23
C ASP A 80 5.03 -10.13 -6.70
N GLY A 81 4.86 -9.11 -7.54
CA GLY A 81 4.58 -9.22 -8.96
C GLY A 81 3.15 -9.66 -9.30
N CYS A 82 2.42 -10.29 -8.36
CA CYS A 82 1.10 -10.84 -8.67
C CYS A 82 -0.08 -10.02 -8.20
N ILE A 83 -0.10 -9.65 -6.92
CA ILE A 83 -1.17 -8.80 -6.37
C ILE A 83 -0.67 -7.40 -6.05
N ALA A 84 0.61 -7.14 -6.27
CA ALA A 84 1.23 -5.84 -6.03
C ALA A 84 0.63 -4.79 -7.00
N PRO A 85 0.04 -3.69 -6.48
CA PRO A 85 -0.50 -2.64 -7.32
C PRO A 85 0.63 -1.88 -8.05
N PHE A 86 0.39 -1.47 -9.28
CA PHE A 86 1.34 -0.67 -10.07
C PHE A 86 1.07 0.83 -9.92
N GLY A 87 0.06 1.19 -9.12
CA GLY A 87 -0.34 2.58 -8.90
C GLY A 87 -1.28 3.12 -9.98
N HIS A 88 -1.70 2.27 -10.92
CA HIS A 88 -2.66 2.58 -11.97
C HIS A 88 -4.02 2.02 -11.56
N ARG A 89 -4.80 2.80 -10.80
CA ARG A 89 -6.04 2.35 -10.15
C ARG A 89 -6.95 1.51 -11.05
N GLU A 90 -7.20 1.96 -12.28
CA GLU A 90 -8.09 1.27 -13.22
C GLU A 90 -7.50 -0.06 -13.69
N ALA A 91 -6.20 -0.09 -13.98
CA ALA A 91 -5.50 -1.32 -14.34
C ALA A 91 -5.39 -2.29 -13.15
N ASP A 92 -5.12 -1.80 -11.94
CA ASP A 92 -5.08 -2.58 -10.70
C ASP A 92 -6.43 -3.23 -10.39
N ILE A 93 -7.54 -2.51 -10.61
CA ILE A 93 -8.90 -3.06 -10.48
C ILE A 93 -9.14 -4.14 -11.54
N ALA A 94 -8.89 -3.83 -12.82
CA ALA A 94 -9.11 -4.78 -13.92
C ALA A 94 -8.27 -6.06 -13.77
N TRP A 95 -7.05 -5.93 -13.28
CA TRP A 95 -6.18 -7.05 -12.95
C TRP A 95 -6.77 -7.91 -11.83
N SER A 96 -7.16 -7.27 -10.72
CA SER A 96 -7.79 -7.96 -9.59
C SER A 96 -9.10 -8.65 -9.98
N GLU A 97 -9.87 -8.07 -10.90
CA GLU A 97 -11.08 -8.70 -11.44
C GLU A 97 -10.76 -9.91 -12.32
N SER A 98 -9.69 -9.83 -13.11
CA SER A 98 -9.25 -10.95 -13.95
C SER A 98 -8.80 -12.15 -13.12
N LEU A 99 -8.10 -11.91 -12.00
CA LEU A 99 -7.70 -12.95 -11.05
C LEU A 99 -8.87 -13.76 -10.50
N LYS A 100 -10.05 -13.14 -10.29
CA LYS A 100 -11.24 -13.83 -9.77
C LYS A 100 -11.73 -14.97 -10.65
N GLY A 101 -11.39 -14.95 -11.94
CA GLY A 101 -11.75 -15.99 -12.89
C GLY A 101 -10.87 -17.25 -12.80
N CYS A 102 -9.76 -17.19 -12.07
CA CYS A 102 -8.79 -18.28 -11.98
C CYS A 102 -9.22 -19.31 -10.92
N GLU A 103 -8.99 -20.59 -11.21
CA GLU A 103 -9.41 -21.71 -10.35
C GLU A 103 -8.82 -21.62 -8.94
N THR A 104 -7.55 -21.22 -8.83
CA THR A 104 -6.79 -21.12 -7.58
C THR A 104 -7.11 -19.86 -6.76
N TYR A 105 -7.87 -18.91 -7.32
CA TYR A 105 -8.18 -17.65 -6.64
C TYR A 105 -8.86 -17.85 -5.29
N GLY A 106 -9.81 -18.78 -5.21
CA GLY A 106 -10.53 -19.08 -3.96
C GLY A 106 -9.58 -19.48 -2.84
N SER A 107 -8.68 -20.42 -3.11
CA SER A 107 -7.70 -20.91 -2.14
C SER A 107 -6.72 -19.82 -1.69
N ILE A 108 -6.27 -18.97 -2.61
CA ILE A 108 -5.40 -17.84 -2.28
C ILE A 108 -6.13 -16.84 -1.37
N ILE A 109 -7.40 -16.52 -1.64
CA ILE A 109 -8.18 -15.61 -0.78
C ILE A 109 -8.37 -16.20 0.62
N GLU A 110 -8.68 -17.49 0.74
CA GLU A 110 -8.78 -18.16 2.05
C GLU A 110 -7.46 -18.11 2.84
N ALA A 111 -6.33 -18.32 2.14
CA ALA A 111 -5.02 -18.16 2.74
C ALA A 111 -4.77 -16.71 3.20
N MET A 112 -5.11 -15.71 2.38
CA MET A 112 -4.95 -14.29 2.74
C MET A 112 -5.77 -13.89 3.97
N VAL A 113 -6.98 -14.43 4.12
CA VAL A 113 -7.79 -14.25 5.34
C VAL A 113 -7.08 -14.84 6.55
N THR A 114 -6.57 -16.07 6.44
CA THR A 114 -5.82 -16.73 7.53
C THR A 114 -4.59 -15.93 7.94
N ILE A 115 -3.87 -15.38 6.95
CA ILE A 115 -2.69 -14.53 7.17
C ILE A 115 -3.09 -13.22 7.87
N GLN A 116 -4.19 -12.59 7.44
CA GLN A 116 -4.72 -11.38 8.06
C GLN A 116 -5.07 -11.61 9.54
N ASP A 117 -5.70 -12.74 9.86
CA ASP A 117 -6.03 -13.09 11.23
C ASP A 117 -4.76 -13.23 12.10
N ALA A 118 -3.72 -13.89 11.58
CA ALA A 118 -2.44 -14.02 12.28
C ALA A 118 -1.74 -12.66 12.51
N VAL A 119 -1.78 -11.76 11.52
CA VAL A 119 -1.27 -10.38 11.68
C VAL A 119 -2.01 -9.64 12.78
N ASN A 120 -3.34 -9.75 12.82
CA ASN A 120 -4.17 -9.08 13.82
C ASN A 120 -3.91 -9.61 15.22
N GLU A 121 -3.71 -10.93 15.36
CA GLU A 121 -3.34 -11.56 16.62
C GLU A 121 -1.99 -11.02 17.13
N MET A 122 -0.95 -11.05 16.30
CA MET A 122 0.37 -10.52 16.65
C MET A 122 0.30 -9.04 17.05
N LYS A 123 -0.43 -8.24 16.28
CA LYS A 123 -0.61 -6.81 16.55
C LYS A 123 -1.32 -6.55 17.88
N THR A 124 -2.20 -7.46 18.32
CA THR A 124 -2.87 -7.38 19.61
C THR A 124 -1.89 -7.69 20.74
N VAL A 125 -1.07 -8.74 20.59
CA VAL A 125 -0.02 -9.09 21.55
C VAL A 125 0.98 -7.94 21.71
N GLU A 126 1.50 -7.41 20.60
CA GLU A 126 2.45 -6.28 20.60
C GLU A 126 1.90 -5.04 21.32
N GLN A 127 0.62 -4.73 21.13
CA GLN A 127 -0.02 -3.60 21.81
C GLN A 127 -0.16 -3.84 23.31
N ASN A 128 -0.51 -5.06 23.73
CA ASN A 128 -0.62 -5.40 25.14
C ASN A 128 0.75 -5.34 25.82
N GLU A 129 1.79 -5.91 25.21
CA GLU A 129 3.17 -5.85 25.72
C GLU A 129 3.67 -4.40 25.82
N PHE A 130 3.33 -3.55 24.85
CA PHE A 130 3.67 -2.13 24.90
C PHE A 130 2.99 -1.39 26.06
N VAL A 131 1.70 -1.66 26.31
CA VAL A 131 0.96 -1.05 27.43
C VAL A 131 1.52 -1.52 28.78
N GLU A 132 1.75 -2.83 28.95
CA GLU A 132 2.35 -3.37 30.18
C GLU A 132 3.75 -2.78 30.43
N GLY A 133 4.58 -2.67 29.39
CA GLY A 133 5.91 -2.05 29.51
C GLY A 133 5.89 -0.56 29.87
N ILE A 134 4.85 0.18 29.46
CA ILE A 134 4.65 1.58 29.85
C ILE A 134 4.26 1.67 31.32
N ASP A 135 3.30 0.86 31.77
CA ASP A 135 2.83 0.89 33.15
C ASP A 135 3.98 0.57 34.12
N ASP A 136 4.79 -0.44 33.82
CA ASP A 136 5.96 -0.79 34.63
C ASP A 136 7.00 0.34 34.65
N GLY A 137 7.35 0.91 33.49
CA GLY A 137 8.35 1.97 33.39
C GLY A 137 7.89 3.30 34.02
N ALA A 138 6.62 3.67 33.85
CA ALA A 138 6.05 4.87 34.45
C ALA A 138 5.96 4.74 35.98
N ASN A 139 5.55 3.58 36.48
CA ASN A 139 5.52 3.30 37.92
C ASN A 139 6.92 3.34 38.53
N GLU A 140 7.94 2.79 37.87
CA GLU A 140 9.33 2.85 38.35
C GLU A 140 9.85 4.29 38.46
N VAL A 141 9.53 5.16 37.48
CA VAL A 141 9.90 6.58 37.52
C VAL A 141 9.16 7.31 38.65
N LEU A 142 7.87 7.04 38.83
CA LEU A 142 7.07 7.63 39.90
C LEU A 142 7.55 7.21 41.29
N ASP A 143 7.96 5.96 41.46
CA ASP A 143 8.48 5.44 42.72
C ASP A 143 9.84 6.06 43.06
N LYS A 144 10.76 6.19 42.09
CA LYS A 144 12.04 6.91 42.30
C LYS A 144 11.82 8.38 42.69
N LEU A 145 10.83 9.05 42.10
CA LEU A 145 10.49 10.42 42.47
C LEU A 145 9.96 10.51 43.91
N ARG A 146 9.10 9.56 44.33
CA ARG A 146 8.59 9.49 45.70
C ARG A 146 9.68 9.21 46.73
N GLU A 147 10.61 8.30 46.42
CA GLU A 147 11.75 7.99 47.29
C GLU A 147 12.69 9.19 47.43
N SER A 148 12.88 9.98 46.37
CA SER A 148 13.74 11.18 46.40
C SER A 148 13.14 12.39 47.10
N ALA A 149 11.85 12.35 47.44
CA ALA A 149 11.13 13.44 48.11
C ALA A 149 11.18 13.35 49.65
N HIS A 150 11.84 12.33 50.20
CA HIS A 150 12.05 12.10 51.63
C HIS A 150 13.53 12.19 52.01
#